data_AF-A0A3D1B135-F1
#
_entry.id   AF-A0A3D1B135-F1
#
_cell.length_a   1.000
_cell.length_b   1.000
_cell.length_c   1.000
_cell.angle_alpha   90.00
_cell.angle_beta   90.00
_cell.angle_gamma   90.00
#
_symmetry.space_group_name_H-M   'P 1'
#
loop_
_entity.id
_entity.type
_entity.pdbx_description
1 polymer ?
#
loop_
_entity_poly.entity_id
_entity_poly.type
_entity_poly.pdbx_seq_one_letter_code
_entity_poly.pdbx_strand_id
1 'polypeptide(L)'
;MTLTCLGKVTVPTPGTPVPINPSIVATASILAVQTIPGLTSKIYIGQQSMNKATLAGVFRILWPNPSGGICDQFVLTDESGVDGIRLAEYYIDVDVAGEGALVGYWTE
;
A
#
# COMPACT_ATOMS: atom_id res chain seq x y z
N MET A 1 -17.75 5.74 -10.64
CA MET A 1 -16.76 5.51 -9.57
C MET A 1 -17.40 5.11 -8.25
N THR A 2 -16.96 3.98 -7.69
CA THR A 2 -17.36 3.45 -6.37
C THR A 2 -16.15 3.29 -5.46
N LEU A 3 -16.19 3.86 -4.25
CA LEU A 3 -15.10 3.76 -3.25
C LEU A 3 -15.21 2.46 -2.42
N THR A 4 -14.09 1.76 -2.27
CA THR A 4 -13.89 0.68 -1.29
C THR A 4 -12.77 1.04 -0.31
N CYS A 5 -13.08 1.03 0.98
CA CYS A 5 -12.12 1.26 2.06
C CYS A 5 -11.70 -0.07 2.69
N LEU A 6 -10.42 -0.46 2.57
CA LEU A 6 -9.89 -1.67 3.22
C LEU A 6 -9.47 -1.43 4.67
N GLY A 7 -9.27 -0.18 5.05
CA GLY A 7 -8.74 0.17 6.36
C GLY A 7 -7.24 -0.10 6.45
N LYS A 8 -6.75 -0.52 7.63
CA LYS A 8 -5.33 -0.81 7.85
C LYS A 8 -4.99 -2.20 7.27
N VAL A 9 -4.22 -2.22 6.20
CA VAL A 9 -3.53 -3.44 5.76
C VAL A 9 -2.31 -3.61 6.67
N THR A 10 -2.31 -4.66 7.48
CA THR A 10 -1.31 -4.90 8.52
C THR A 10 -0.23 -5.85 8.01
N VAL A 11 1.02 -5.57 8.33
CA VAL A 11 2.16 -6.46 8.07
C VAL A 11 2.58 -7.11 9.40
N PRO A 12 2.25 -8.39 9.65
CA PRO A 12 2.53 -9.03 10.93
C PRO A 12 4.02 -9.24 11.19
N THR A 13 4.81 -9.43 10.12
CA THR A 13 6.22 -9.76 10.21
C THR A 13 7.01 -8.94 9.17
N PRO A 14 7.84 -7.99 9.61
CA PRO A 14 8.73 -7.24 8.74
C PRO A 14 9.58 -8.15 7.87
N GLY A 15 9.70 -7.84 6.58
CA GLY A 15 10.40 -8.68 5.61
C GLY A 15 9.53 -9.74 4.94
N THR A 16 8.24 -9.82 5.31
CA THR A 16 7.24 -10.66 4.65
C THR A 16 6.16 -9.77 4.05
N PRO A 17 6.32 -9.33 2.78
CA PRO A 17 5.33 -8.50 2.11
C PRO A 17 3.91 -9.08 2.13
N VAL A 18 2.92 -8.22 2.40
CA VAL A 18 1.50 -8.56 2.44
C VAL A 18 0.78 -7.91 1.25
N PRO A 19 -0.05 -8.64 0.49
CA PRO A 19 -0.79 -8.06 -0.62
C PRO A 19 -1.79 -7.02 -0.09
N ILE A 20 -1.96 -5.92 -0.84
CA ILE A 20 -2.96 -4.89 -0.51
C ILE A 20 -4.37 -5.49 -0.53
N ASN A 21 -4.68 -6.30 -1.55
CA ASN A 21 -5.90 -7.08 -1.63
C ASN A 21 -5.54 -8.49 -2.09
N PRO A 22 -5.86 -9.54 -1.31
CA PRO A 22 -5.52 -10.91 -1.69
C PRO A 22 -6.36 -11.45 -2.86
N SER A 23 -7.44 -10.78 -3.26
CA SER A 23 -8.28 -11.20 -4.37
C SER A 23 -7.61 -10.94 -5.71
N ILE A 24 -7.28 -12.02 -6.44
CA ILE A 24 -6.63 -11.96 -7.76
C ILE A 24 -7.52 -11.39 -8.87
N VAL A 25 -8.82 -11.25 -8.62
CA VAL A 25 -9.78 -10.65 -9.56
C VAL A 25 -10.12 -9.20 -9.21
N ALA A 26 -9.62 -8.68 -8.09
CA ALA A 26 -9.90 -7.31 -7.69
C ALA A 26 -9.06 -6.33 -8.52
N THR A 27 -9.76 -5.50 -9.27
CA THR A 27 -9.19 -4.41 -10.06
C THR A 27 -9.69 -3.06 -9.57
N ALA A 28 -9.01 -1.99 -9.96
CA ALA A 28 -9.35 -0.62 -9.60
C ALA A 28 -8.96 0.36 -10.71
N SER A 29 -9.64 1.50 -10.78
CA SER A 29 -9.22 2.66 -11.56
C SER A 29 -8.31 3.60 -10.76
N ILE A 30 -8.47 3.64 -9.43
CA ILE A 30 -7.58 4.40 -8.53
C ILE A 30 -7.21 3.55 -7.31
N LEU A 31 -5.94 3.52 -6.93
CA LEU A 31 -5.43 2.96 -5.68
C LEU A 31 -4.78 4.08 -4.85
N ALA A 32 -5.19 4.21 -3.59
CA ALA A 32 -4.59 5.13 -2.62
C ALA A 32 -4.03 4.39 -1.41
N VAL A 33 -2.80 4.72 -1.04
CA VAL A 33 -2.07 4.17 0.11
C VAL A 33 -1.50 5.33 0.91
N GLN A 34 -1.69 5.33 2.22
CA GLN A 34 -1.23 6.40 3.10
C GLN A 34 -0.60 5.85 4.38
N THR A 35 0.37 6.58 4.93
CA THR A 35 0.82 6.36 6.30
C THR A 35 -0.28 6.73 7.31
N ILE A 36 -0.28 6.04 8.44
CA ILE A 36 -1.22 6.27 9.54
C ILE A 36 -0.54 7.16 10.60
N PRO A 37 -1.12 8.31 10.98
CA PRO A 37 -0.58 9.13 12.06
C PRO A 37 -0.38 8.33 13.35
N GLY A 38 0.75 8.53 14.01
CA GLY A 38 1.12 7.83 15.24
C GLY A 38 1.92 6.53 15.01
N LEU A 39 2.06 6.07 13.77
CA LEU A 39 2.90 4.93 13.43
C LEU A 39 4.34 5.35 13.14
N THR A 40 5.29 4.45 13.41
CA THR A 40 6.73 4.74 13.43
C THR A 40 7.50 4.11 12.28
N SER A 41 6.89 3.19 11.56
CA SER A 41 7.51 2.45 10.46
C SER A 41 7.46 3.19 9.13
N LYS A 42 8.54 3.05 8.35
CA LYS A 42 8.44 3.26 6.90
C LYS A 42 7.53 2.21 6.29
N ILE A 43 6.83 2.58 5.23
CA ILE A 43 6.00 1.67 4.46
C ILE A 43 6.64 1.52 3.09
N TYR A 44 6.91 0.29 2.69
CA TYR A 44 7.47 -0.05 1.39
C TYR A 44 6.34 -0.63 0.55
N ILE A 45 6.10 -0.05 -0.63
CA ILE A 45 5.09 -0.49 -1.58
C ILE A 45 5.83 -1.07 -2.77
N GLY A 46 5.46 -2.27 -3.21
CA GLY A 46 6.17 -2.96 -4.28
C GLY A 46 5.55 -4.29 -4.65
N GLN A 47 6.37 -5.18 -5.20
CA GLN A 47 5.98 -6.54 -5.56
C GLN A 47 6.13 -7.50 -4.37
N GLN A 48 5.56 -8.71 -4.47
CA GLN A 48 5.68 -9.75 -3.44
C GLN A 48 7.14 -10.09 -3.10
N SER A 49 8.03 -10.04 -4.09
CA SER A 49 9.45 -10.38 -3.98
C SER A 49 10.32 -9.19 -3.55
N MET A 50 9.73 -8.08 -3.09
CA MET A 50 10.49 -6.89 -2.74
C MET A 50 11.50 -7.15 -1.62
N ASN A 51 12.65 -6.48 -1.71
CA ASN A 51 13.73 -6.57 -0.73
C ASN A 51 14.04 -5.18 -0.18
N LYS A 52 13.71 -4.93 1.09
CA LYS A 52 13.89 -3.61 1.73
C LYS A 52 15.35 -3.19 1.92
N ALA A 53 16.29 -4.12 1.93
CA ALA A 53 17.72 -3.82 2.10
C ALA A 53 18.36 -3.32 0.79
N THR A 54 17.94 -3.88 -0.34
CA THR A 54 18.47 -3.53 -1.67
C THR A 54 17.54 -2.63 -2.48
N LEU A 55 16.31 -2.45 -2.00
CA LEU A 55 15.20 -1.78 -2.68
C LEU A 55 14.76 -2.45 -4.00
N ALA A 56 15.26 -3.63 -4.32
CA ALA A 56 14.79 -4.40 -5.46
C ALA A 56 13.29 -4.72 -5.30
N GLY A 57 12.50 -4.49 -6.35
CA GLY A 57 11.05 -4.72 -6.33
C GLY A 57 10.23 -3.72 -5.51
N VAL A 58 10.86 -2.72 -4.89
CA VAL A 58 10.18 -1.61 -4.21
C VAL A 58 9.89 -0.50 -5.22
N PHE A 59 8.64 -0.08 -5.32
CA PHE A 59 8.20 1.01 -6.19
C PHE A 59 8.14 2.36 -5.46
N ARG A 60 7.70 2.37 -4.20
CA ARG A 60 7.57 3.58 -3.38
C ARG A 60 7.87 3.31 -1.92
N ILE A 61 8.47 4.27 -1.23
CA ILE A 61 8.62 4.29 0.23
C ILE A 61 7.81 5.48 0.75
N LEU A 62 6.99 5.26 1.78
CA LEU A 62 6.30 6.32 2.52
C LEU A 62 6.98 6.53 3.86
N TRP A 63 7.26 7.80 4.19
CA TRP A 63 7.95 8.14 5.44
C TRP A 63 7.01 8.09 6.66
N PRO A 64 7.43 7.53 7.81
CA PRO A 64 6.59 7.43 9.00
C PRO A 64 6.14 8.80 9.51
N ASN A 65 5.02 8.79 10.23
CA ASN A 65 4.45 9.97 10.85
C ASN A 65 4.16 9.73 12.34
N PRO A 66 5.21 9.68 13.21
CA PRO A 66 5.06 9.31 14.62
C PRO A 66 4.35 10.39 15.45
N SER A 67 4.49 11.66 15.06
CA SER A 67 4.01 12.83 15.80
C SER A 67 2.72 13.42 15.26
N GLY A 68 2.17 12.87 14.18
CA GLY A 68 1.02 13.42 13.46
C GLY A 68 1.41 14.59 12.53
N GLY A 69 0.43 15.07 11.76
CA GLY A 69 0.62 16.07 10.71
C GLY A 69 0.31 15.50 9.32
N ILE A 70 0.97 16.04 8.29
CA ILE A 70 0.77 15.57 6.91
C ILE A 70 1.33 14.15 6.78
N CYS A 71 0.48 13.22 6.36
CA CYS A 71 0.91 11.86 6.06
C CYS A 71 1.40 11.78 4.63
N ASP A 72 2.51 11.08 4.44
CA ASP A 72 2.98 10.73 3.11
C ASP A 72 1.99 9.75 2.47
N GLN A 73 1.77 9.93 1.17
CA GLN A 73 0.75 9.23 0.43
C GLN A 73 1.24 8.81 -0.94
N PHE A 74 0.66 7.74 -1.44
CA PHE A 74 0.84 7.25 -2.78
C PHE A 74 -0.53 7.05 -3.42
N VAL A 75 -0.70 7.59 -4.62
CA VAL A 75 -1.90 7.42 -5.44
C VAL A 75 -1.47 6.94 -6.81
N LEU A 76 -2.09 5.86 -7.27
CA LEU A 76 -1.97 5.35 -8.63
C LEU A 76 -3.33 5.46 -9.30
N THR A 77 -3.34 5.97 -10.53
CA THR A 77 -4.54 6.12 -11.35
C THR A 77 -4.31 5.42 -12.68
N ASP A 78 -5.30 4.65 -13.13
CA ASP A 78 -5.39 4.20 -14.50
C ASP A 78 -6.01 5.30 -15.36
N GLU A 79 -5.23 5.85 -16.28
CA GLU A 79 -5.65 6.94 -17.16
C GLU A 79 -6.51 6.48 -18.34
N SER A 80 -6.65 5.17 -18.55
CA SER A 80 -7.42 4.60 -19.66
C SER A 80 -8.93 4.58 -19.43
N GLY A 81 -9.39 4.93 -18.22
CA GLY A 81 -10.82 4.98 -17.87
C GLY A 81 -11.47 3.61 -17.69
N VAL A 82 -10.67 2.60 -17.33
CA VAL A 82 -11.14 1.26 -16.92
C VAL A 82 -10.50 0.86 -15.59
N ASP A 83 -10.96 -0.24 -15.01
CA ASP A 83 -10.34 -0.85 -13.82
C ASP A 83 -9.10 -1.69 -14.21
N GLY A 84 -8.00 -1.05 -14.61
CA GLY A 84 -6.78 -1.77 -15.02
C GLY A 84 -5.77 -2.05 -13.91
N ILE A 85 -5.90 -1.42 -12.73
CA ILE A 85 -4.98 -1.65 -11.61
C ILE A 85 -5.33 -2.98 -10.94
N ARG A 86 -4.49 -3.99 -11.11
CA ARG A 86 -4.66 -5.30 -10.45
C ARG A 86 -4.15 -5.25 -9.01
N LEU A 87 -5.06 -5.18 -8.05
CA LEU A 87 -4.72 -4.91 -6.65
C LEU A 87 -3.83 -6.01 -6.01
N ALA A 88 -3.95 -7.25 -6.46
CA ALA A 88 -3.15 -8.38 -5.97
C ALA A 88 -1.67 -8.34 -6.39
N GLU A 89 -1.29 -7.45 -7.31
CA GLU A 89 0.11 -7.28 -7.74
C GLU A 89 0.87 -6.28 -6.84
N TYR A 90 0.17 -5.56 -5.97
CA TYR A 90 0.75 -4.57 -5.06
C TYR A 90 0.81 -5.11 -3.63
N TYR A 91 1.99 -5.02 -3.04
CA TYR A 91 2.30 -5.51 -1.71
C TYR A 91 2.85 -4.38 -0.85
N ILE A 92 2.63 -4.49 0.46
CA ILE A 92 3.22 -3.63 1.46
C ILE A 92 4.13 -4.42 2.42
N ASP A 93 5.22 -3.81 2.83
CA ASP A 93 6.07 -4.26 3.93
C ASP A 93 6.42 -3.05 4.82
N VAL A 94 6.82 -3.33 6.05
CA VAL A 94 7.06 -2.34 7.10
C VAL A 94 8.28 -2.74 7.91
N ASP A 95 8.93 -1.79 8.57
CA ASP A 95 10.03 -1.98 9.50
C ASP A 95 9.57 -2.41 10.91
N VAL A 96 8.32 -2.14 11.30
CA VAL A 96 7.78 -2.48 12.63
C VAL A 96 6.62 -3.47 12.54
N ALA A 97 6.73 -4.59 13.24
CA ALA A 97 5.71 -5.64 13.23
C ALA A 97 4.33 -5.14 13.71
N GLY A 98 3.27 -5.51 13.00
CA GLY A 98 1.89 -5.13 13.32
C GLY A 98 1.49 -3.72 12.87
N GLU A 99 2.43 -2.93 12.35
CA GLU A 99 2.14 -1.70 11.63
C GLU A 99 1.70 -1.98 10.18
N GLY A 100 1.41 -0.94 9.42
CA GLY A 100 0.83 -1.07 8.10
C GLY A 100 0.43 0.26 7.47
N ALA A 101 -0.32 0.17 6.38
CA ALA A 101 -0.81 1.32 5.62
C ALA A 101 -2.32 1.41 5.66
N LEU A 102 -2.86 2.63 5.57
CA LEU A 102 -4.26 2.85 5.27
C LEU A 102 -4.45 2.70 3.75
N VAL A 103 -5.38 1.84 3.33
CA VAL A 103 -5.60 1.56 1.90
C VAL A 103 -7.07 1.70 1.52
N GLY A 104 -7.29 2.34 0.37
CA GLY A 104 -8.58 2.43 -0.30
C GLY A 104 -8.39 2.43 -1.82
N TYR A 105 -9.44 2.07 -2.54
CA TYR A 105 -9.43 2.07 -4.00
C TYR A 105 -10.80 2.40 -4.57
N TRP A 106 -10.82 2.83 -5.83
CA TRP A 106 -12.04 3.11 -6.57
C TRP A 106 -12.11 2.21 -7.80
N THR A 107 -13.32 1.76 -8.12
CA THR A 107 -13.66 1.14 -9.41
C THR A 107 -14.52 2.11 -10.21
N GLU A 108 -14.52 2.04 -11.54
CA GLU A 108 -15.46 2.79 -12.38
C GLU A 108 -16.94 2.46 -12.11
#